data_AF-A0A970X6H2-F1
#
_entry.id   AF-A0A970X6H2-F1
#
_cell.length_a   1.000
_cell.length_b   1.000
_cell.length_c   1.000
_cell.angle_alpha   90.00
_cell.angle_beta   90.00
_cell.angle_gamma   90.00
#
_symmetry.space_group_name_H-M   'P 1'
#
loop_
_entity.id
_entity.type
_entity.pdbx_description
1 polymer ?
#
loop_
_entity_poly.entity_id
_entity_poly.type
_entity_poly.pdbx_seq_one_letter_code
_entity_poly.pdbx_strand_id
1 'polypeptide(L)'
;MRRFRGAATLALVASALVAPAALAHGGGSPDYISEVRSIEPAGAELSVEVLERDDRLLLRNRGDETVVVVGYDGEPYVRLAADGTVSVNRNSPAHYLNDDRFADVDLPANADGEAPPDWEVVNRNGEYEWHDHRIHWMSEGTLPPQVTDQSAETKVFDWDVPLRVGGAAGAITGTLTWVGRPGGGFPVAAGIALAAVVLGGIALVVVVRRQRRRGGDGDGERPAGPAKEAW
;
A
#
# COMPACT_ATOMS: atom_id res chain seq x y z
N MET A 1 -36.69 -13.52 -34.40
CA MET A 1 -35.98 -12.43 -33.68
C MET A 1 -36.51 -12.31 -32.26
N ARG A 2 -35.68 -11.94 -31.27
CA ARG A 2 -35.97 -11.80 -29.81
C ARG A 2 -36.03 -13.07 -28.93
N ARG A 3 -34.97 -13.88 -28.77
CA ARG A 3 -34.78 -14.72 -27.53
C ARG A 3 -33.34 -15.01 -27.08
N PHE A 4 -32.31 -14.52 -27.77
CA PHE A 4 -30.90 -14.77 -27.38
C PHE A 4 -30.15 -13.54 -26.85
N ARG A 5 -30.85 -12.44 -26.54
CA ARG A 5 -30.23 -11.19 -26.04
C ARG A 5 -30.03 -11.12 -24.52
N GLY A 6 -30.45 -12.13 -23.75
CA GLY A 6 -30.38 -12.11 -22.28
C GLY A 6 -29.13 -12.76 -21.67
N ALA A 7 -28.49 -13.70 -22.37
CA ALA A 7 -27.35 -14.44 -21.81
C ALA A 7 -26.01 -13.71 -21.99
N ALA A 8 -25.87 -12.89 -23.03
CA ALA A 8 -24.65 -12.12 -23.27
C ALA A 8 -24.50 -10.94 -22.29
N THR A 9 -25.60 -10.41 -21.75
CA THR A 9 -25.58 -9.23 -20.86
C THR A 9 -25.15 -9.58 -19.43
N LEU A 10 -25.33 -10.82 -18.98
CA LEU A 10 -24.90 -11.25 -17.64
C LEU A 10 -23.40 -11.57 -17.54
N ALA A 11 -22.75 -11.93 -18.64
CA ALA A 11 -21.30 -12.19 -18.66
C ALA A 11 -20.46 -10.90 -18.63
N LEU A 12 -21.01 -9.79 -19.17
CA LEU A 12 -20.33 -8.49 -19.20
C LEU A 12 -20.36 -7.75 -17.85
N VAL A 13 -21.35 -8.03 -17.00
CA VAL A 13 -21.46 -7.40 -15.67
C VAL A 13 -20.55 -8.10 -14.64
N ALA A 14 -20.27 -9.40 -14.82
CA ALA A 14 -19.38 -10.15 -13.93
C ALA A 14 -17.89 -9.82 -14.12
N SER A 15 -17.50 -9.25 -15.26
CA SER A 15 -16.11 -8.87 -15.55
C SER A 15 -15.74 -7.48 -15.02
N ALA A 16 -16.72 -6.68 -14.58
CA ALA A 16 -16.49 -5.33 -14.03
C ALA A 16 -16.21 -5.32 -12.51
N LEU A 17 -16.27 -6.47 -11.82
CA LEU A 17 -16.08 -6.56 -10.37
C LEU A 17 -14.69 -7.04 -9.94
N VAL A 18 -13.79 -7.31 -10.88
CA VAL A 18 -12.36 -7.53 -10.59
C VAL A 18 -11.61 -6.36 -11.20
N ALA A 19 -11.78 -5.17 -10.61
CA ALA A 19 -10.77 -4.14 -10.79
C ALA A 19 -9.48 -4.70 -10.17
N PRO A 20 -8.35 -4.81 -10.90
CA PRO A 20 -7.08 -5.00 -10.25
C PRO A 20 -6.95 -3.86 -9.24
N ALA A 21 -6.62 -4.17 -7.99
CA ALA A 21 -6.17 -3.15 -7.06
C ALA A 21 -5.04 -2.41 -7.78
N ALA A 22 -5.27 -1.14 -8.11
CA ALA A 22 -4.22 -0.29 -8.65
C ALA A 22 -3.13 -0.27 -7.59
N LEU A 23 -2.02 -0.97 -7.85
CA LEU A 23 -0.80 -0.82 -7.07
C LEU A 23 -0.28 0.58 -7.38
N ALA A 24 -0.74 1.56 -6.61
CA ALA A 24 -0.09 2.85 -6.55
C ALA A 24 1.32 2.58 -6.03
N HIS A 25 2.30 2.58 -6.93
CA HIS A 25 3.72 2.58 -6.56
C HIS A 25 4.01 3.95 -5.94
N GLY A 26 4.36 3.97 -4.66
CA GLY A 26 4.88 5.17 -3.99
C GLY A 26 4.25 5.50 -2.64
N GLY A 27 3.96 4.50 -1.80
CA GLY A 27 3.57 4.74 -0.42
C GLY A 27 4.00 3.60 0.51
N GLY A 28 3.94 3.84 1.82
CA GLY A 28 4.47 2.91 2.82
C GLY A 28 3.77 1.56 2.86
N SER A 29 4.39 0.64 3.58
CA SER A 29 3.98 -0.74 3.66
C SER A 29 2.62 -0.90 4.35
N PRO A 30 1.68 -1.66 3.79
CA PRO A 30 0.44 -2.00 4.48
C PRO A 30 0.69 -2.88 5.72
N ASP A 31 1.84 -3.55 5.81
CA ASP A 31 2.18 -4.45 6.91
C ASP A 31 2.67 -3.76 8.16
N TYR A 32 3.18 -2.54 8.00
CA TYR A 32 3.81 -1.82 9.09
C TYR A 32 3.03 -0.56 9.45
N ILE A 33 3.21 -0.14 10.69
CA ILE A 33 2.85 1.16 11.23
C ILE A 33 4.05 1.65 12.01
N SER A 34 4.51 2.86 11.68
CA SER A 34 5.54 3.57 12.41
C SER A 34 4.90 4.74 13.16
N GLU A 35 5.22 4.89 14.44
CA GLU A 35 4.62 5.90 15.30
C GLU A 35 5.69 6.68 16.05
N VAL A 36 5.59 8.01 16.01
CA VAL A 36 6.37 8.90 16.90
C VAL A 36 5.94 8.65 18.34
N ARG A 37 6.93 8.48 19.23
CA ARG A 37 6.74 8.26 20.67
C ARG A 37 7.15 9.47 21.50
N SER A 38 8.26 10.10 21.17
CA SER A 38 8.71 11.32 21.85
C SER A 38 9.53 12.22 20.94
N ILE A 39 9.65 13.49 21.36
CA ILE A 39 10.56 14.47 20.77
C ILE A 39 11.37 15.06 21.93
N GLU A 40 12.68 15.06 21.77
CA GLU A 40 13.63 15.66 22.71
C GLU A 40 14.40 16.83 22.06
N PRO A 41 14.74 17.88 22.82
CA PRO A 41 14.41 18.08 24.24
C PRO A 41 12.91 18.32 24.45
N ALA A 42 12.40 17.86 25.60
CA ALA A 42 11.00 18.06 25.95
C ALA A 42 10.66 19.56 25.98
N GLY A 43 9.56 19.94 25.33
CA GLY A 43 9.12 21.33 25.21
C GLY A 43 9.64 22.07 23.97
N ALA A 44 10.46 21.42 23.12
CA ALA A 44 10.73 21.96 21.79
C ALA A 44 9.42 22.11 21.00
N GLU A 45 9.22 23.26 20.36
CA GLU A 45 8.00 23.56 19.58
C GLU A 45 8.05 22.91 18.18
N LEU A 46 8.18 21.59 18.17
CA LEU A 46 8.25 20.76 16.97
C LEU A 46 7.00 19.90 16.84
N SER A 47 6.57 19.68 15.60
CA SER A 47 5.54 18.70 15.26
C SER A 47 6.16 17.69 14.30
N VAL A 48 5.94 16.41 14.57
CA VAL A 48 6.42 15.32 13.71
C VAL A 48 5.27 14.36 13.46
N GLU A 49 5.08 14.02 12.20
CA GLU A 49 4.09 13.03 11.76
C GLU A 49 4.78 11.97 10.91
N VAL A 50 4.40 10.71 11.10
CA VAL A 50 4.70 9.66 10.12
C VAL A 50 3.60 9.70 9.07
N LEU A 51 3.99 9.89 7.82
CA LEU A 51 3.09 9.84 6.68
C LEU A 51 3.12 8.45 6.04
N GLU A 52 1.99 8.10 5.44
CA GLU A 52 1.85 6.87 4.66
C GLU A 52 2.28 5.61 5.42
N ARG A 53 1.90 5.55 6.71
CA ARG A 53 2.09 4.42 7.65
C ARG A 53 3.51 4.26 8.18
N ASP A 54 4.49 4.14 7.31
CA ASP A 54 5.91 3.93 7.66
C ASP A 54 6.85 4.51 6.59
N ASP A 55 6.39 5.45 5.76
CA ASP A 55 7.17 5.92 4.62
C ASP A 55 8.02 7.13 4.96
N ARG A 56 7.35 8.21 5.36
CA ARG A 56 7.98 9.52 5.45
C ARG A 56 7.78 10.13 6.82
N LEU A 57 8.72 10.98 7.19
CA LEU A 57 8.54 11.92 8.28
C LEU A 57 8.18 13.29 7.70
N LEU A 58 7.19 13.94 8.31
CA LEU A 58 6.93 15.36 8.15
C LEU A 58 7.34 16.07 9.43
N LEU A 59 8.44 16.81 9.38
CA LEU A 59 8.90 17.66 10.48
C LEU A 59 8.48 19.10 10.23
N ARG A 60 7.92 19.73 11.27
CA ARG A 60 7.57 21.15 11.27
C ARG A 60 8.24 21.83 12.45
N ASN A 61 8.97 22.90 12.18
CA ASN A 61 9.50 23.78 13.22
C ASN A 61 8.56 24.97 13.41
N ARG A 62 8.00 25.12 14.60
CA ARG A 62 7.14 26.26 14.98
C ARG A 62 7.78 27.17 16.02
N GLY A 63 8.94 26.80 16.53
CA GLY A 63 9.65 27.56 17.55
C GLY A 63 10.66 28.54 16.99
N ASP A 64 11.30 29.27 17.90
CA ASP A 64 12.26 30.32 17.59
C ASP A 64 13.72 29.82 17.47
N GLU A 65 13.93 28.52 17.63
CA GLU A 65 15.25 27.89 17.57
C GLU A 65 15.46 27.19 16.22
N THR A 66 16.70 27.22 15.71
CA THR A 66 17.04 26.44 14.52
C THR A 66 17.08 24.96 14.86
N VAL A 67 16.42 24.14 14.04
CA VAL A 67 16.50 22.68 14.10
C VAL A 67 17.39 22.14 12.99
N VAL A 68 18.29 21.23 13.34
CA VAL A 68 19.12 20.51 12.38
C VAL A 68 18.87 19.01 12.56
N VAL A 69 18.31 18.35 11.55
CA VAL A 69 18.22 16.88 11.49
C VAL A 69 19.61 16.33 11.15
N VAL A 70 19.99 15.25 11.82
CA VAL A 70 21.27 14.57 11.63
C VAL A 70 21.10 13.37 10.70
N GLY A 71 21.98 13.30 9.70
CA GLY A 71 22.06 12.22 8.73
C GLY A 71 22.67 10.94 9.30
N TYR A 72 22.81 9.94 8.44
CA TYR A 72 23.16 8.58 8.85
C TYR A 72 24.61 8.45 9.35
N ASP A 73 25.50 9.33 8.89
CA ASP A 73 26.91 9.36 9.29
C ASP A 73 27.18 10.38 10.41
N GLY A 74 26.13 10.97 10.98
CA GLY A 74 26.24 12.00 12.02
C GLY A 74 26.38 13.43 11.48
N GLU A 75 26.30 13.60 10.17
CA GLU A 75 26.43 14.86 9.47
C GLU A 75 25.14 15.71 9.56
N PRO A 76 25.21 17.05 9.43
CA PRO A 76 24.01 17.86 9.26
C PRO A 76 23.30 17.51 7.94
N TYR A 77 22.02 17.14 8.01
CA TYR A 77 21.24 16.77 6.83
C TYR A 77 20.26 17.88 6.42
N VAL A 78 19.26 18.17 7.26
CA VAL A 78 18.23 19.19 7.00
C VAL A 78 18.31 20.26 8.08
N ARG A 79 18.14 21.53 7.70
CA ARG A 79 18.07 22.66 8.61
C ARG A 79 16.76 23.42 8.44
N LEU A 80 16.00 23.55 9.54
CA LEU A 80 14.77 24.34 9.61
C LEU A 80 15.03 25.54 10.53
N ALA A 81 15.20 26.73 9.95
CA ALA A 81 15.43 27.96 10.67
C ALA A 81 14.13 28.53 11.26
N ALA A 82 14.25 29.35 12.30
CA ALA A 82 13.13 30.00 12.99
C ALA A 82 12.29 30.93 12.10
N ASP A 83 12.88 31.47 11.02
CA ASP A 83 12.17 32.31 10.05
C ASP A 83 11.35 31.51 9.01
N GLY A 84 11.28 30.18 9.17
CA GLY A 84 10.61 29.26 8.27
C GLY A 84 11.48 28.78 7.09
N THR A 85 12.71 29.26 6.94
CA THR A 85 13.62 28.79 5.89
C THR A 85 14.05 27.35 6.14
N VAL A 86 13.84 26.49 5.14
CA VAL A 86 14.26 25.09 5.15
C VAL A 86 15.37 24.89 4.13
N SER A 87 16.46 24.28 4.55
CA SER A 87 17.60 23.97 3.69
C SER A 87 18.05 22.53 3.84
N VAL A 88 18.53 21.94 2.75
CA VAL A 88 19.13 20.61 2.70
C VAL A 88 20.62 20.73 2.44
N ASN A 89 21.43 19.92 3.11
CA ASN A 89 22.86 19.86 2.89
C ASN A 89 23.14 18.97 1.66
N ARG A 90 23.62 19.58 0.57
CA ARG A 90 23.99 18.85 -0.66
C ARG A 90 25.17 17.92 -0.50
N ASN A 91 25.98 18.09 0.55
CA ASN A 91 27.08 17.17 0.85
C ASN A 91 26.64 16.00 1.74
N SER A 92 25.42 16.01 2.31
CA SER A 92 24.95 14.91 3.16
C SER A 92 24.60 13.68 2.31
N PRO A 93 25.19 12.50 2.57
CA PRO A 93 24.75 11.26 1.93
C PRO A 93 23.26 10.97 2.18
N ALA A 94 22.73 11.32 3.36
CA ALA A 94 21.32 11.16 3.69
C ALA A 94 20.38 11.93 2.73
N HIS A 95 20.83 13.02 2.10
CA HIS A 95 20.03 13.72 1.09
C HIS A 95 19.67 12.82 -0.08
N TYR A 96 20.64 12.05 -0.58
CA TYR A 96 20.48 11.22 -1.76
C TYR A 96 19.91 9.85 -1.41
N LEU A 97 20.37 9.25 -0.30
CA LEU A 97 19.85 7.95 0.16
C LEU A 97 18.34 8.00 0.37
N ASN A 98 17.82 9.13 0.84
CA ASN A 98 16.39 9.31 1.11
C ASN A 98 15.54 9.63 -0.12
N ASP A 99 16.11 9.73 -1.33
CA ASP A 99 15.32 9.86 -2.56
C ASP A 99 14.64 8.54 -2.94
N ASP A 100 15.18 7.42 -2.47
CA ASP A 100 14.60 6.09 -2.63
C ASP A 100 14.31 5.44 -1.28
N ARG A 101 13.19 4.71 -1.19
CA ARG A 101 12.76 4.06 0.05
C ARG A 101 13.76 3.02 0.55
N PHE A 102 14.49 2.36 -0.33
CA PHE A 102 15.41 1.28 0.01
C PHE A 102 16.87 1.63 -0.27
N ALA A 103 17.17 2.91 -0.44
CA ALA A 103 18.49 3.43 -0.77
C ALA A 103 19.05 2.91 -2.11
N ASP A 104 18.20 2.53 -3.07
CA ASP A 104 18.65 2.12 -4.41
C ASP A 104 19.01 3.34 -5.27
N VAL A 105 20.12 3.98 -4.91
CA VAL A 105 20.62 5.20 -5.54
C VAL A 105 22.13 5.15 -5.76
N ASP A 106 22.57 5.79 -6.84
CA ASP A 106 23.98 6.08 -7.05
C ASP A 106 24.35 7.39 -6.35
N LEU A 107 25.20 7.31 -5.31
CA LEU A 107 25.65 8.51 -4.60
C LEU A 107 26.58 9.35 -5.49
N PRO A 108 26.32 10.67 -5.62
CA PRO A 108 27.22 11.55 -6.36
C PRO A 108 28.51 11.76 -5.56
N ALA A 109 29.59 12.13 -6.27
CA ALA A 109 30.91 12.26 -5.66
C ALA A 109 31.03 13.33 -4.56
N ASN A 110 30.08 14.27 -4.50
CA ASN A 110 30.02 15.30 -3.45
C ASN A 110 29.24 14.84 -2.20
N ALA A 111 28.59 13.68 -2.23
CA ALA A 111 27.96 13.10 -1.05
C ALA A 111 29.04 12.58 -0.09
N ASP A 112 29.48 13.46 0.81
CA ASP A 112 30.56 13.26 1.77
C ASP A 112 30.12 13.81 3.13
N GLY A 113 29.81 12.91 4.07
CA GLY A 113 29.35 13.26 5.40
C GLY A 113 30.41 13.98 6.26
N GLU A 114 31.68 13.92 5.87
CA GLU A 114 32.78 14.63 6.55
C GLU A 114 32.98 16.05 5.98
N ALA A 115 32.44 16.34 4.81
CA ALA A 115 32.57 17.65 4.18
C ALA A 115 31.75 18.73 4.92
N PRO A 116 32.21 19.99 4.92
CA PRO A 116 31.40 21.09 5.43
C PRO A 116 30.03 21.16 4.73
N PRO A 117 28.94 21.47 5.47
CA PRO A 117 27.61 21.52 4.86
C PRO A 117 27.49 22.55 3.75
N ASP A 118 26.92 22.14 2.62
CA ASP A 118 26.59 22.97 1.46
C ASP A 118 25.07 23.13 1.38
N TRP A 119 24.55 24.16 2.03
CA TRP A 119 23.11 24.36 2.21
C TRP A 119 22.42 24.91 0.96
N GLU A 120 21.42 24.18 0.48
CA GLU A 120 20.47 24.61 -0.52
C GLU A 120 19.10 24.88 0.09
N VAL A 121 18.50 26.04 -0.18
CA VAL A 121 17.14 26.37 0.30
C VAL A 121 16.10 25.67 -0.58
N VAL A 122 15.28 24.83 0.05
CA VAL A 122 14.25 24.03 -0.64
C VAL A 122 12.83 24.49 -0.32
N ASN A 123 12.62 25.15 0.83
CA ASN A 123 11.30 25.61 1.26
C ASN A 123 11.42 26.83 2.20
N ARG A 124 10.32 27.55 2.42
CA ARG A 124 10.21 28.72 3.31
C ARG A 124 8.96 28.71 4.20
N ASN A 125 8.38 27.54 4.46
CA ASN A 125 7.19 27.38 5.29
C ASN A 125 7.45 26.70 6.65
N GLY A 126 8.72 26.40 6.98
CA GLY A 126 9.10 25.71 8.21
C GLY A 126 8.80 24.21 8.23
N GLU A 127 8.56 23.58 7.08
CA GLU A 127 8.19 22.17 6.96
C GLU A 127 9.09 21.42 5.97
N TYR A 128 9.47 20.20 6.34
CA TYR A 128 10.22 19.30 5.48
C TYR A 128 9.69 17.87 5.59
N GLU A 129 9.51 17.24 4.44
CA GLU A 129 9.07 15.86 4.30
C GLU A 129 10.18 15.05 3.63
N TRP A 130 10.49 13.87 4.16
CA TRP A 130 11.48 12.96 3.56
C TRP A 130 11.20 11.51 3.94
N HIS A 131 11.66 10.58 3.10
CA HIS A 131 11.78 9.18 3.48
C HIS A 131 12.88 9.03 4.51
N ASP A 132 12.64 8.31 5.60
CA ASP A 132 13.69 8.04 6.59
C ASP A 132 13.84 6.54 6.81
N HIS A 133 14.98 5.99 6.43
CA HIS A 133 15.23 4.56 6.50
C HIS A 133 15.25 4.02 7.94
N ARG A 134 15.39 4.90 8.94
CA ARG A 134 15.34 4.51 10.36
C ARG A 134 13.92 4.18 10.82
N ILE A 135 12.89 4.71 10.15
CA ILE A 135 11.51 4.56 10.61
C ILE A 135 10.79 3.33 10.04
N HIS A 136 11.44 2.53 9.18
CA HIS A 136 10.81 1.39 8.53
C HIS A 136 11.74 0.19 8.30
N TRP A 137 11.14 -0.93 7.91
CA TRP A 137 11.88 -2.15 7.59
C TRP A 137 12.54 -2.03 6.21
N MET A 138 13.87 -2.08 6.16
CA MET A 138 14.68 -1.91 4.95
C MET A 138 14.95 -3.22 4.17
N SER A 139 14.74 -4.39 4.80
CA SER A 139 15.07 -5.67 4.16
C SER A 139 13.92 -6.20 3.32
N GLU A 140 13.82 -5.73 2.08
CA GLU A 140 12.80 -6.17 1.12
C GLU A 140 12.73 -7.68 0.96
N GLY A 141 11.50 -8.20 0.78
CA GLY A 141 11.25 -9.62 0.57
C GLY A 141 11.50 -10.53 1.79
N THR A 142 11.91 -9.96 2.93
CA THR A 142 12.15 -10.70 4.17
C THR A 142 11.29 -10.17 5.29
N LEU A 143 10.84 -11.07 6.17
CA LEU A 143 10.13 -10.68 7.38
C LEU A 143 11.13 -10.32 8.48
N PRO A 144 10.82 -9.30 9.31
CA PRO A 144 11.59 -9.05 10.50
C PRO A 144 11.59 -10.30 11.40
N PRO A 145 12.73 -10.66 12.01
CA PRO A 145 12.86 -11.89 12.79
C PRO A 145 11.92 -11.97 14.00
N GLN A 146 11.41 -10.84 14.48
CA GLN A 146 10.43 -10.74 15.54
C GLN A 146 9.06 -11.30 15.11
N VAL A 147 8.72 -11.18 13.82
CA VAL A 147 7.43 -11.59 13.26
C VAL A 147 7.42 -13.10 13.04
N THR A 148 7.11 -13.85 14.10
CA THR A 148 6.99 -15.31 14.08
C THR A 148 5.56 -15.79 13.81
N ASP A 149 4.57 -14.99 14.20
CA ASP A 149 3.16 -15.15 13.83
C ASP A 149 2.70 -13.93 13.04
N GLN A 150 2.59 -14.08 11.72
CA GLN A 150 2.16 -12.99 10.82
C GLN A 150 0.71 -12.54 11.06
N SER A 151 -0.09 -13.29 11.81
CA SER A 151 -1.47 -12.91 12.14
C SER A 151 -1.58 -12.02 13.38
N ALA A 152 -0.51 -11.97 14.20
CA ALA A 152 -0.47 -11.19 15.42
C ALA A 152 0.28 -9.87 15.20
N GLU A 153 -0.19 -8.81 15.86
CA GLU A 153 0.58 -7.58 15.97
C GLU A 153 1.91 -7.86 16.68
N THR A 154 3.01 -7.34 16.13
CA THR A 154 4.35 -7.58 16.65
C THR A 154 5.17 -6.31 16.57
N LYS A 155 5.72 -5.87 17.71
CA LYS A 155 6.73 -4.81 17.70
C LYS A 155 7.98 -5.29 16.96
N VAL A 156 8.44 -4.51 15.99
CA VAL A 156 9.64 -4.81 15.20
C VAL A 156 10.87 -4.23 15.87
N PHE A 157 10.94 -2.91 15.99
CA PHE A 157 12.00 -2.19 16.70
C PHE A 157 11.54 -0.81 17.17
N ASP A 158 12.28 -0.23 18.12
CA ASP A 158 12.25 1.22 18.34
C ASP A 158 13.27 1.90 17.44
N TRP A 159 13.00 3.14 17.06
CA TRP A 159 13.87 3.93 16.20
C TRP A 159 14.07 5.32 16.79
N ASP A 160 15.16 5.97 16.39
CA ASP A 160 15.46 7.35 16.70
C ASP A 160 16.00 8.08 15.46
N VAL A 161 15.61 9.34 15.32
CA VAL A 161 16.13 10.29 14.33
C VAL A 161 16.79 11.42 15.11
N PRO A 162 18.13 11.45 15.21
CA PRO A 162 18.83 12.48 15.96
C PRO A 162 18.66 13.85 15.31
N LEU A 163 18.56 14.87 16.16
CA LEU A 163 18.48 16.26 15.75
C LEU A 163 19.21 17.17 16.75
N ARG A 164 19.39 18.43 16.37
CA ARG A 164 19.83 19.49 17.27
C ARG A 164 18.81 20.62 17.26
N VAL A 165 18.37 21.08 18.43
CA VAL A 165 17.48 22.24 18.60
C VAL A 165 18.28 23.35 19.29
N GLY A 166 18.49 24.47 18.61
CA GLY A 166 19.33 25.56 19.15
C GLY A 166 20.76 25.12 19.47
N GLY A 167 21.24 24.06 18.81
CA GLY A 167 22.54 23.42 19.07
C GLY A 167 22.54 22.36 20.18
N ALA A 168 21.49 22.25 21.00
CA ALA A 168 21.35 21.18 21.98
C ALA A 168 20.98 19.86 21.30
N ALA A 169 21.63 18.76 21.71
CA ALA A 169 21.32 17.44 21.18
C ALA A 169 19.92 16.97 21.60
N GLY A 170 19.23 16.29 20.69
CA GLY A 170 17.92 15.69 20.91
C GLY A 170 17.65 14.62 19.86
N ALA A 171 16.44 14.07 19.89
CA ALA A 171 16.00 13.07 18.93
C ALA A 171 14.48 13.04 18.82
N ILE A 172 13.99 12.62 17.67
CA ILE A 172 12.63 12.12 17.50
C ILE A 172 12.73 10.61 17.71
N THR A 173 11.96 10.05 18.65
CA THR A 173 11.94 8.59 18.84
C THR A 173 10.60 8.03 18.44
N GLY A 174 10.59 6.75 18.07
CA GLY A 174 9.37 6.07 17.71
C GLY A 174 9.47 4.56 17.73
N THR A 175 8.41 3.90 17.27
CA THR A 175 8.33 2.45 17.20
C THR A 175 7.77 2.02 15.86
N LEU A 176 8.39 1.01 15.24
CA LEU A 176 7.84 0.27 14.10
C LEU A 176 7.14 -0.99 14.59
N THR A 177 5.91 -1.20 14.13
CA THR A 177 5.06 -2.34 14.49
C THR A 177 4.57 -3.03 13.23
N TRP A 178 4.70 -4.36 13.18
CA TRP A 178 3.99 -5.23 12.26
C TRP A 178 2.53 -5.34 12.70
N VAL A 179 1.59 -4.99 11.84
CA VAL A 179 0.16 -4.87 12.19
C VAL A 179 -0.51 -6.22 12.45
N GLY A 180 0.00 -7.29 11.86
CA GLY A 180 -0.69 -8.58 11.84
C GLY A 180 -1.78 -8.60 10.78
N ARG A 181 -1.76 -9.63 9.92
CA ARG A 181 -2.85 -9.88 8.96
C ARG A 181 -3.63 -11.10 9.43
N PRO A 182 -4.85 -10.94 9.99
CA PRO A 182 -5.66 -12.09 10.35
C PRO A 182 -5.81 -12.98 9.11
N GLY A 183 -5.53 -14.27 9.27
CA GLY A 183 -5.29 -15.20 8.18
C GLY A 183 -6.35 -15.10 7.08
N GLY A 184 -5.89 -14.80 5.86
CA GLY A 184 -6.68 -14.82 4.63
C GLY A 184 -7.10 -16.24 4.28
N GLY A 185 -8.08 -16.76 5.00
CA GLY A 185 -8.83 -17.94 4.56
C GLY A 185 -9.56 -17.60 3.26
N PHE A 186 -9.69 -18.59 2.37
CA PHE A 186 -10.55 -18.47 1.19
C PHE A 186 -11.92 -17.89 1.62
N PRO A 187 -12.44 -16.84 0.98
CA PRO A 187 -13.71 -16.24 1.35
C PRO A 187 -14.82 -17.26 1.11
N VAL A 188 -15.16 -18.04 2.13
CA VAL A 188 -16.11 -19.16 2.06
C VAL A 188 -17.43 -18.67 1.48
N ALA A 189 -17.86 -17.46 1.84
CA ALA A 189 -19.04 -16.81 1.27
C ALA A 189 -18.95 -16.61 -0.25
N ALA A 190 -17.81 -16.17 -0.77
CA ALA A 190 -17.60 -16.03 -2.22
C ALA A 190 -17.56 -17.39 -2.92
N GLY A 191 -16.97 -18.42 -2.29
CA GLY A 191 -17.03 -19.78 -2.81
C GLY A 191 -18.45 -20.36 -2.86
N ILE A 192 -19.23 -20.17 -1.80
CA ILE A 192 -20.64 -20.58 -1.74
C ILE A 192 -21.45 -19.86 -2.81
N ALA A 193 -21.26 -18.54 -2.97
CA ALA A 193 -21.94 -17.75 -3.99
C ALA A 193 -21.62 -18.25 -5.40
N LEU A 194 -20.34 -18.53 -5.69
CA LEU A 194 -19.91 -19.08 -6.98
C LEU A 194 -20.55 -20.45 -7.24
N ALA A 195 -20.57 -21.33 -6.23
CA ALA A 195 -21.19 -22.65 -6.34
C ALA A 195 -22.70 -22.54 -6.61
N ALA A 196 -23.41 -21.64 -5.93
CA ALA A 196 -24.84 -21.40 -6.14
C ALA A 196 -25.15 -20.90 -7.56
N VAL A 197 -24.31 -20.01 -8.11
CA VAL A 197 -24.44 -19.52 -9.49
C VAL A 197 -24.27 -20.65 -10.50
N VAL A 198 -23.24 -21.49 -10.32
CA VAL A 198 -22.98 -22.65 -11.20
C VAL A 198 -24.15 -23.63 -11.16
N LEU A 199 -24.61 -23.99 -9.97
CA LEU A 199 -25.74 -24.92 -9.79
C LEU A 199 -27.05 -24.36 -10.36
N GLY A 200 -27.33 -23.07 -10.13
CA GLY A 200 -28.49 -22.38 -10.70
C GLY A 200 -28.45 -22.35 -12.23
N GLY A 201 -27.27 -22.11 -12.82
CA GLY A 201 -27.05 -22.16 -14.27
C GLY A 201 -27.31 -23.55 -14.85
N ILE A 202 -26.81 -24.61 -14.20
CA ILE A 202 -27.04 -26.00 -14.62
C ILE A 202 -28.54 -26.34 -14.56
N ALA A 203 -29.22 -26.00 -13.46
CA ALA A 203 -30.66 -26.24 -13.31
C ALA A 203 -31.48 -25.54 -14.40
N LEU A 204 -31.14 -24.28 -14.72
CA LEU A 204 -31.79 -23.52 -15.78
C LEU A 204 -31.62 -24.19 -17.15
N VAL A 205 -30.42 -24.67 -17.48
CA VAL A 205 -30.15 -25.39 -18.73
C VAL A 205 -30.99 -26.67 -18.84
N VAL A 206 -31.12 -27.42 -17.74
CA VAL A 206 -31.94 -28.65 -17.68
C VAL A 206 -33.42 -28.33 -17.91
N VAL A 207 -33.95 -27.29 -17.26
CA VAL A 207 -35.35 -26.87 -17.41
C VAL A 207 -35.65 -26.44 -18.85
N VAL A 208 -34.78 -25.60 -19.44
CA VAL A 208 -34.94 -25.13 -20.82
C VAL A 208 -34.87 -26.29 -21.82
N ARG A 209 -33.95 -27.26 -21.62
CA ARG A 209 -33.87 -28.46 -22.46
C ARG A 209 -35.13 -29.33 -22.35
N ARG A 210 -35.68 -29.51 -21.14
CA ARG A 210 -36.93 -30.27 -20.94
C ARG A 210 -38.15 -29.61 -21.58
N GLN A 211 -38.29 -28.29 -21.47
CA GLN A 211 -39.40 -27.56 -22.08
C GLN A 211 -39.35 -27.61 -23.61
N ARG A 212 -38.16 -27.52 -24.22
CA ARG A 212 -38.00 -27.66 -25.68
C ARG A 212 -38.34 -29.05 -26.19
N ARG A 213 -38.08 -30.12 -25.42
CA ARG A 213 -38.46 -31.49 -25.79
C ARG A 213 -39.97 -31.70 -25.72
N ARG A 214 -40.66 -31.12 -24.72
CA ARG A 214 -42.12 -31.24 -24.56
C ARG A 214 -42.93 -30.43 -25.57
N GLY A 215 -42.37 -29.39 -26.16
CA GLY A 215 -43.00 -28.59 -27.20
C GLY A 215 -42.79 -29.10 -28.62
N GLY A 216 -42.11 -30.24 -28.80
CA GLY A 216 -41.81 -30.83 -30.13
C GLY A 216 -42.75 -31.96 -30.57
N ASP A 217 -43.63 -32.45 -29.69
CA ASP A 217 -44.48 -33.63 -29.96
C ASP A 217 -45.92 -33.28 -30.37
N GLY A 218 -46.19 -32.03 -30.77
CA GLY A 218 -47.52 -31.61 -31.21
C GLY A 218 -47.44 -31.01 -32.59
N ASP A 219 -47.38 -31.84 -33.64
CA ASP A 219 -47.98 -31.61 -34.97
C ASP A 219 -47.50 -32.70 -35.94
N GLY A 220 -48.31 -33.76 -36.12
CA GLY A 220 -47.96 -34.78 -37.11
C GLY A 220 -48.84 -36.02 -37.16
N GLU A 221 -50.17 -35.91 -37.11
CA GLU A 221 -51.03 -37.06 -37.40
C GLU A 221 -52.13 -36.69 -38.40
N ARG A 222 -51.92 -37.09 -39.67
CA ARG A 222 -52.97 -37.30 -40.67
C ARG A 222 -52.94 -38.78 -41.04
N PRO A 223 -54.04 -39.55 -40.91
CA PRO A 223 -54.05 -40.95 -41.28
C PRO A 223 -54.17 -41.08 -42.80
N ALA A 224 -53.19 -41.72 -43.43
CA ALA A 224 -53.37 -42.28 -44.78
C ALA A 224 -53.94 -43.70 -44.63
N GLY A 225 -55.09 -43.93 -45.24
CA GLY A 225 -55.83 -45.20 -45.17
C GLY A 225 -55.12 -46.40 -45.81
N PRO A 226 -55.66 -47.62 -45.61
CA PRO A 226 -54.97 -48.86 -45.92
C PRO A 226 -55.18 -49.30 -47.38
N ALA A 227 -54.14 -49.85 -48.01
CA ALA A 227 -54.32 -50.70 -49.19
C ALA A 227 -53.20 -51.76 -49.33
N LYS A 228 -53.60 -52.99 -48.96
CA LYS A 228 -53.33 -54.28 -49.61
C LYS A 228 -51.93 -54.88 -49.50
N GLU A 229 -51.83 -55.85 -48.59
CA GLU A 229 -50.94 -57.00 -48.71
C GLU A 229 -51.43 -57.93 -49.84
N ALA A 230 -50.47 -58.46 -50.59
CA ALA A 230 -50.63 -59.70 -51.34
C ALA A 230 -49.92 -60.82 -50.55
N TRP A 231 -50.61 -61.96 -50.51
CA TRP A 231 -50.24 -63.31 -50.08
C TRP A 231 -50.63 -63.69 -48.65
#